data_AF-A0A8T0K128-F1
#
_entry.id   AF-A0A8T0K128-F1
#
_cell.length_a   1.000
_cell.length_b   1.000
_cell.length_c   1.000
_cell.angle_alpha   90.00
_cell.angle_beta   90.00
_cell.angle_gamma   90.00
#
_symmetry.space_group_name_H-M   'P 1'
#
loop_
_entity.id
_entity.type
_entity.pdbx_description
1 polymer ?
#
loop_
_entity_poly.entity_id
_entity_poly.type
_entity_poly.pdbx_seq_one_letter_code
_entity_poly.pdbx_strand_id
1 'polypeptide(L)'
;MKDSAVYALHTACFTLRFLSRKSKKDKKSKPKNDVHNQVTPLPELIAEPTNARSMSFVGTHEYLAPEIIKGEGHGSVVDWWTFGIFLYELLFGRTPFKGPAKRATLFNVIGESLRFPESPTVSFAARDLIRGLLVKEP
;
A
#
# COMPACT_ATOMS: atom_id res chain seq x y z
N MET A 1 -8.35 -36.20 17.44
CA MET A 1 -7.28 -36.97 16.76
C MET A 1 -7.53 -36.80 15.28
N LYS A 2 -6.55 -36.21 14.56
CA LYS A 2 -6.48 -36.06 13.09
C LYS A 2 -7.44 -34.99 12.51
N ASP A 3 -7.05 -34.00 11.70
CA ASP A 3 -5.91 -33.90 10.79
C ASP A 3 -5.41 -32.46 10.57
N SER A 4 -4.10 -32.38 10.35
CA SER A 4 -3.35 -31.25 9.80
C SER A 4 -3.62 -31.09 8.30
N ALA A 5 -3.86 -29.86 7.84
CA ALA A 5 -3.55 -29.39 6.47
C ALA A 5 -3.52 -27.86 6.51
N VAL A 6 -2.35 -27.28 6.80
CA VAL A 6 -1.51 -26.60 5.80
C VAL A 6 -2.32 -25.56 5.01
N TYR A 7 -2.30 -24.32 5.51
CA TYR A 7 -2.71 -23.14 4.76
C TYR A 7 -1.81 -23.01 3.53
N ALA A 8 -2.36 -23.36 2.36
CA ALA A 8 -1.75 -23.04 1.08
C ALA A 8 -1.76 -21.51 0.90
N LEU A 9 -0.58 -20.92 0.93
CA LEU A 9 -0.29 -19.59 0.41
C LEU A 9 -0.77 -19.50 -1.04
N HIS A 10 -1.89 -18.80 -1.28
CA HIS A 10 -2.23 -18.37 -2.63
C HIS A 10 -1.51 -17.05 -2.91
N THR A 11 -0.20 -17.15 -3.10
CA THR A 11 0.63 -16.07 -3.65
C THR A 11 0.55 -16.14 -5.17
N ALA A 12 0.49 -14.96 -5.79
CA ALA A 12 0.64 -14.68 -7.22
C ALA A 12 -0.59 -14.87 -8.11
N CYS A 13 -1.27 -13.74 -8.38
CA CYS A 13 -1.69 -13.45 -9.75
C CYS A 13 -1.69 -11.93 -10.02
N PHE A 14 -0.54 -11.28 -9.78
CA PHE A 14 -0.21 -10.03 -10.49
C PHE A 14 0.41 -10.39 -11.84
N THR A 15 -0.36 -11.07 -12.70
CA THR A 15 0.02 -11.22 -14.10
C THR A 15 -0.45 -9.96 -14.83
N LEU A 16 0.47 -9.02 -15.04
CA LEU A 16 0.25 -7.84 -15.87
C LEU A 16 -0.01 -8.32 -17.31
N ARG A 17 -1.29 -8.40 -17.71
CA ARG A 17 -1.67 -8.74 -19.08
C ARG A 17 -1.35 -7.55 -19.98
N PHE A 18 -0.22 -7.61 -20.68
CA PHE A 18 0.05 -6.73 -21.81
C PHE A 18 -0.99 -7.02 -22.92
N LEU A 19 -2.03 -6.18 -22.99
CA LEU A 19 -2.96 -6.17 -24.12
C LEU A 19 -2.22 -5.62 -25.35
N SER A 20 -1.67 -6.53 -26.15
CA SER A 20 -1.19 -6.24 -27.50
C SER A 20 -2.40 -5.89 -28.39
N ARG A 21 -2.70 -4.60 -28.51
CA ARG A 21 -3.73 -4.07 -29.40
C ARG A 21 -3.18 -4.02 -30.83
N LYS A 22 -3.45 -5.07 -31.62
CA LYS A 22 -3.30 -5.00 -33.09
C LYS A 22 -4.23 -3.93 -33.64
N SER A 23 -3.66 -2.92 -34.30
CA SER A 23 -4.41 -1.99 -35.15
C SER A 23 -3.89 -2.03 -36.60
N LYS A 24 -4.80 -1.64 -37.49
CA LYS A 24 -4.87 -1.96 -38.93
C LYS A 24 -3.72 -1.39 -39.78
N LYS A 25 -3.47 -2.19 -40.81
CA LYS A 25 -2.72 -1.97 -42.06
C LYS A 25 -3.24 -0.76 -42.84
N ASP A 26 -2.34 0.17 -43.18
CA ASP A 26 -2.41 0.94 -44.43
C ASP A 26 -1.00 1.23 -44.98
N LYS A 27 -0.86 1.11 -46.31
CA LYS A 27 0.39 1.14 -47.08
C LYS A 27 0.68 2.57 -47.61
N LYS A 28 1.92 3.08 -47.47
CA LYS A 28 2.61 3.83 -48.55
C LYS A 28 4.13 4.02 -48.33
N SER A 29 4.90 3.58 -49.35
CA SER A 29 6.24 3.98 -49.86
C SER A 29 7.46 4.29 -48.93
N LYS A 30 8.53 3.49 -49.15
CA LYS A 30 9.99 3.66 -48.81
C LYS A 30 10.67 4.82 -49.58
N PRO A 31 12.00 5.10 -49.42
CA PRO A 31 12.94 4.95 -48.29
C PRO A 31 13.84 6.21 -48.06
N LYS A 32 14.63 6.28 -46.97
CA LYS A 32 16.06 6.67 -46.99
C LYS A 32 16.68 6.56 -45.59
N ASN A 33 17.92 6.10 -45.59
CA ASN A 33 18.76 5.77 -44.44
C ASN A 33 19.16 7.04 -43.67
N ASP A 34 19.02 7.03 -42.35
CA ASP A 34 19.91 7.76 -41.46
C ASP A 34 20.10 6.93 -40.17
N VAL A 35 21.37 6.64 -39.90
CA VAL A 35 21.84 6.01 -38.67
C VAL A 35 21.62 7.02 -37.55
N HIS A 36 20.56 6.87 -36.76
CA HIS A 36 20.37 7.63 -35.54
C HIS A 36 20.26 6.69 -34.35
N ASN A 37 21.15 6.95 -33.39
CA ASN A 37 21.37 6.24 -32.14
C ASN A 37 20.02 6.00 -31.43
N GLN A 38 19.56 4.75 -31.38
CA GLN A 38 18.34 4.37 -30.66
C GLN A 38 18.63 4.36 -29.16
N VAL A 39 18.72 5.55 -28.56
CA VAL A 39 18.50 5.67 -27.12
C VAL A 39 16.98 5.54 -26.97
N THR A 40 16.51 4.34 -26.62
CA THR A 40 15.16 4.17 -26.10
C THR A 40 14.95 5.23 -25.02
N PRO A 41 13.94 6.13 -25.13
CA PRO A 41 13.64 7.02 -24.02
C PRO A 41 13.34 6.11 -22.84
N LEU A 42 14.08 6.28 -21.75
CA LEU A 42 13.79 5.62 -20.49
C LEU A 42 12.31 5.84 -20.16
N PRO A 43 11.61 4.85 -19.60
CA PRO A 43 10.24 5.03 -19.15
C PRO A 43 10.16 6.28 -18.28
N GLU A 44 9.49 7.31 -18.79
CA GLU A 44 9.29 8.56 -18.07
C GLU A 44 8.25 8.27 -16.99
N LEU A 45 8.68 8.26 -15.73
CA LEU A 45 7.79 8.04 -14.59
C LEU A 45 6.94 9.30 -14.44
N ILE A 46 5.75 9.28 -15.04
CA ILE A 46 4.74 10.32 -14.85
C ILE A 46 4.16 10.09 -13.46
N ALA A 47 4.67 10.81 -12.46
CA ALA A 47 4.01 10.89 -11.17
C ALA A 47 2.68 11.61 -11.38
N GLU A 48 1.57 11.00 -10.96
CA GLU A 48 0.29 11.69 -10.81
C GLU A 48 0.53 12.99 -10.00
N PRO A 49 -0.16 14.09 -10.33
CA PRO A 49 0.03 15.36 -9.63
C PRO A 49 -0.13 15.11 -8.13
N THR A 50 0.75 15.69 -7.31
CA THR A 50 0.84 15.48 -5.85
C THR A 50 -0.47 15.74 -5.09
N ASN A 51 -1.44 16.38 -5.76
CA ASN A 51 -2.77 16.71 -5.24
C ASN A 51 -3.89 15.76 -5.72
N ALA A 52 -3.60 14.74 -6.53
CA ALA A 52 -4.57 13.73 -6.91
C ALA A 52 -5.00 12.94 -5.67
N ARG A 53 -6.31 12.97 -5.36
CA ARG A 53 -6.90 12.25 -4.24
C ARG A 53 -7.81 11.14 -4.74
N SER A 54 -7.64 9.94 -4.21
CA SER A 54 -8.55 8.81 -4.45
C SER A 54 -9.59 8.72 -3.33
N MET A 55 -10.76 8.18 -3.66
CA MET A 55 -11.88 7.97 -2.73
C MET A 55 -12.13 6.47 -2.47
N SER A 56 -11.21 5.60 -2.87
CA SER A 56 -11.43 4.15 -2.81
C SER A 56 -11.35 3.63 -1.37
N PHE A 57 -12.41 2.99 -0.89
CA PHE A 57 -12.45 2.28 0.40
C PHE A 57 -12.12 0.80 0.20
N VAL A 58 -10.82 0.48 0.13
CA VAL A 58 -10.34 -0.89 -0.07
C VAL A 58 -9.08 -1.10 0.75
N GLY A 59 -8.92 -2.30 1.31
CA GLY A 59 -7.74 -2.68 2.09
C GLY A 59 -8.08 -3.62 3.23
N THR A 60 -7.05 -4.13 3.90
CA THR A 60 -7.23 -4.91 5.12
C THR A 60 -7.53 -3.95 6.28
N HIS A 61 -8.67 -4.15 6.94
CA HIS A 61 -9.23 -3.28 7.98
C HIS A 61 -8.24 -2.83 9.08
N GLU A 62 -7.18 -3.60 9.34
CA GLU A 62 -6.17 -3.29 10.36
C GLU A 62 -5.12 -2.27 9.91
N TYR A 63 -4.95 -2.08 8.60
CA TYR A 63 -3.93 -1.21 7.99
C TYR A 63 -4.51 0.07 7.41
N LEU A 64 -5.83 0.20 7.39
CA LEU A 64 -6.50 1.39 6.84
C LEU A 64 -6.16 2.62 7.69
N ALA A 65 -5.80 3.70 7.00
CA ALA A 65 -5.60 5.00 7.60
C ALA A 65 -6.95 5.64 8.01
N PRO A 66 -6.99 6.45 9.07
CA PRO A 66 -8.23 7.02 9.59
C PRO A 66 -9.00 7.84 8.55
N GLU A 67 -8.32 8.57 7.66
CA GLU A 67 -8.90 9.34 6.55
C GLU A 67 -9.61 8.42 5.54
N ILE A 68 -9.08 7.24 5.25
CA ILE A 68 -9.75 6.26 4.38
C ILE A 68 -11.03 5.76 5.07
N ILE A 69 -11.00 5.53 6.38
CA ILE A 69 -12.16 5.05 7.14
C ILE A 69 -13.25 6.12 7.24
N LYS A 70 -12.87 7.39 7.33
CA LYS A 70 -13.80 8.53 7.29
C LYS A 70 -14.36 8.80 5.88
N GLY A 71 -13.81 8.16 4.84
CA GLY A 71 -14.19 8.40 3.45
C GLY A 71 -13.68 9.73 2.91
N GLU A 72 -12.60 10.25 3.49
CA GLU A 72 -11.91 11.45 3.02
C GLU A 72 -11.01 11.09 1.83
N GLY A 73 -10.80 12.05 0.93
CA GLY A 73 -9.91 11.85 -0.21
C GLY A 73 -8.48 11.66 0.26
N HIS A 74 -7.86 10.55 -0.15
CA HIS A 74 -6.51 10.16 0.26
C HIS A 74 -5.48 10.34 -0.86
N GLY A 75 -4.27 10.72 -0.48
CA GLY A 75 -3.08 10.73 -1.34
C GLY A 75 -2.06 9.71 -0.86
N SER A 76 -0.79 9.85 -1.25
CA SER A 76 0.28 8.93 -0.86
C SER A 76 0.61 8.89 0.65
N VAL A 77 0.02 9.78 1.45
CA VAL A 77 0.25 9.85 2.91
C VAL A 77 -0.26 8.61 3.65
N VAL A 78 -1.30 7.95 3.12
CA VAL A 78 -1.87 6.72 3.71
C VAL A 78 -0.89 5.55 3.72
N ASP A 79 0.10 5.57 2.82
CA ASP A 79 1.14 4.55 2.75
C ASP A 79 2.07 4.64 3.95
N TRP A 80 2.36 5.84 4.45
CA TRP A 80 3.16 6.05 5.67
C TRP A 80 2.44 5.54 6.92
N TRP A 81 1.13 5.75 7.00
CA TRP A 81 0.31 5.14 8.04
C TRP A 81 0.39 3.61 7.99
N THR A 82 0.16 3.04 6.81
CA THR A 82 0.22 1.60 6.58
C THR A 82 1.59 1.03 6.97
N PHE A 83 2.66 1.73 6.63
CA PHE A 83 4.03 1.38 7.01
C PHE A 83 4.23 1.41 8.53
N GLY A 84 3.66 2.39 9.23
CA GLY A 84 3.67 2.45 10.70
C GLY A 84 2.96 1.26 11.36
N ILE A 85 1.80 0.85 10.83
CA ILE A 85 1.07 -0.35 11.30
C ILE A 85 1.93 -1.60 11.11
N PHE A 86 2.53 -1.73 9.93
CA PHE A 86 3.40 -2.86 9.59
C PHE A 86 4.63 -2.92 10.49
N LEU A 87 5.30 -1.78 10.75
CA LEU A 87 6.46 -1.74 11.63
C LEU A 87 6.11 -2.13 13.07
N TYR A 88 4.96 -1.67 13.57
CA TYR A 88 4.46 -2.11 14.87
C TYR A 88 4.21 -3.62 14.90
N GLU A 89 3.58 -4.16 13.86
CA GLU A 89 3.31 -5.59 13.76
C GLU A 89 4.59 -6.44 13.71
N LEU A 90 5.63 -5.99 12.98
CA LEU A 90 6.92 -6.69 12.95
C LEU A 90 7.58 -6.77 14.32
N LEU A 91 7.45 -5.73 15.14
CA LEU A 91 8.08 -5.67 16.46
C LEU A 91 7.29 -6.41 17.55
N PHE A 92 5.96 -6.37 17.47
CA PHE A 92 5.07 -6.87 18.54
C PHE A 92 4.25 -8.10 18.15
N GLY A 93 4.30 -8.53 16.90
CA GLY A 93 3.55 -9.68 16.37
C GLY A 93 2.04 -9.46 16.25
N ARG A 94 1.57 -8.22 16.42
CA ARG A 94 0.14 -7.84 16.33
C ARG A 94 0.02 -6.39 15.90
N THR A 95 -1.10 -6.03 15.26
CA THR A 95 -1.40 -4.64 14.90
C THR A 95 -1.85 -3.83 16.13
N PRO A 96 -1.61 -2.50 16.16
CA PRO A 96 -1.82 -1.68 17.36
C PRO A 96 -3.30 -1.46 17.71
N PHE A 97 -4.20 -1.50 16.72
CA PHE A 97 -5.62 -1.16 16.87
C PHE A 97 -6.58 -2.36 16.72
N LYS A 98 -6.06 -3.60 16.70
CA LYS A 98 -6.86 -4.81 16.49
C LYS A 98 -7.98 -4.93 17.54
N GLY A 99 -9.23 -4.97 17.08
CA GLY A 99 -10.40 -5.25 17.90
C GLY A 99 -10.93 -6.69 17.73
N PRO A 100 -11.91 -7.11 18.54
CA PRO A 100 -12.53 -8.44 18.44
C PRO A 100 -13.33 -8.64 17.14
N ALA A 101 -13.77 -7.55 16.51
CA ALA A 101 -14.50 -7.57 15.25
C ALA A 101 -13.96 -6.48 14.31
N LYS A 102 -14.18 -6.64 13.01
CA LYS A 102 -13.73 -5.69 11.97
C LYS A 102 -14.17 -4.24 12.28
N ARG A 103 -15.44 -4.05 12.65
CA ARG A 103 -15.96 -2.72 13.04
C ARG A 103 -15.23 -2.15 14.25
N ALA A 104 -14.97 -2.97 15.26
CA ALA A 104 -14.25 -2.54 16.45
C ALA A 104 -12.82 -2.09 16.11
N THR A 105 -12.13 -2.80 15.21
CA THR A 105 -10.82 -2.36 14.70
C THR A 105 -10.89 -0.98 14.05
N LEU A 106 -11.88 -0.74 13.17
CA LEU A 106 -12.04 0.56 12.53
C LEU A 106 -12.33 1.68 13.54
N PHE A 107 -13.16 1.42 14.55
CA PHE A 107 -13.41 2.36 15.64
C PHE A 107 -12.14 2.65 16.44
N ASN A 108 -11.33 1.64 16.74
CA ASN A 108 -10.06 1.82 17.44
C ASN A 108 -9.07 2.66 16.62
N VAL A 109 -8.97 2.43 15.31
CA VAL A 109 -8.12 3.25 14.42
C VAL A 109 -8.48 4.72 14.52
N ILE A 110 -9.77 5.06 14.53
CA ILE A 110 -10.22 6.46 14.63
C ILE A 110 -10.10 7.00 16.06
N GLY A 111 -10.49 6.24 17.08
CA GLY A 111 -10.67 6.74 18.45
C GLY A 111 -9.53 6.46 19.43
N GLU A 112 -8.88 5.30 19.34
CA GLU A 112 -7.92 4.84 20.36
C GLU A 112 -6.51 5.40 20.18
N SER A 113 -5.85 5.73 21.29
CA SER A 113 -4.47 6.19 21.27
C SER A 113 -3.48 5.02 21.06
N LEU A 114 -2.36 5.27 20.38
CA LEU A 114 -1.31 4.27 20.19
C LEU A 114 -0.69 3.88 21.54
N ARG A 115 -0.76 2.59 21.88
CA ARG A 115 -0.14 2.03 23.10
C ARG A 115 0.89 0.98 22.76
N PHE A 116 2.01 1.00 23.48
CA PHE A 116 3.07 0.00 23.37
C PHE A 116 3.01 -0.94 24.57
N PRO A 117 3.09 -2.27 24.36
CA PRO A 117 3.19 -3.22 25.47
C PRO A 117 4.53 -3.09 26.19
N GLU A 118 4.61 -3.58 27.43
CA GLU A 118 5.84 -3.58 28.23
C GLU A 118 6.88 -4.59 27.71
N SER A 119 6.42 -5.64 27.02
CA SER A 119 7.26 -6.70 26.45
C SER A 119 6.75 -7.10 25.06
N PRO A 120 7.64 -7.35 24.08
CA PRO A 120 9.10 -7.17 24.13
C PRO A 120 9.51 -5.69 24.25
N THR A 121 10.65 -5.44 24.90
CA THR A 121 11.23 -4.09 24.96
C THR A 121 11.82 -3.72 23.61
N VAL A 122 11.42 -2.57 23.10
CA VAL A 122 11.92 -2.01 21.83
C VAL A 122 12.63 -0.68 22.09
N SER A 123 13.54 -0.29 21.20
CA SER A 123 14.29 0.96 21.35
C SER A 123 13.35 2.18 21.36
N PHE A 124 13.77 3.23 22.07
CA PHE A 124 13.04 4.50 22.07
C PHE A 124 12.84 5.04 20.65
N ALA A 125 13.90 5.00 19.82
CA ALA A 125 13.86 5.46 18.44
C ALA A 125 12.81 4.73 17.60
N ALA A 126 12.65 3.40 17.77
CA ALA A 126 11.61 2.65 17.06
C ALA A 126 10.20 3.09 17.49
N ARG A 127 9.98 3.28 18.80
CA ARG A 127 8.69 3.75 19.31
C ARG A 127 8.37 5.16 18.82
N ASP A 128 9.38 6.02 18.76
CA ASP A 128 9.25 7.40 18.30
C ASP A 128 8.92 7.47 16.81
N LEU A 129 9.62 6.69 15.99
CA LEU A 129 9.31 6.54 14.56
C LEU A 129 7.86 6.07 14.35
N ILE A 130 7.41 5.03 15.06
CA ILE A 130 6.03 4.53 14.94
C ILE A 130 5.01 5.60 15.36
N ARG A 131 5.29 6.39 16.41
CA ARG A 131 4.42 7.49 16.81
C ARG A 131 4.31 8.55 15.71
N GLY A 132 5.41 8.90 15.07
CA GLY A 132 5.43 9.86 13.96
C GLY A 132 4.69 9.36 12.72
N LEU A 133 4.70 8.05 12.46
CA LEU A 133 3.99 7.43 11.33
C LEU A 133 2.49 7.25 11.59
N LEU A 134 2.08 7.03 12.84
CA LEU A 134 0.69 6.76 13.23
C LEU A 134 -0.01 8.00 13.81
N VAL A 135 0.21 9.15 13.18
CA VAL A 135 -0.51 10.39 13.48
C VAL A 135 -1.86 10.36 12.75
N LYS A 136 -2.96 10.61 13.48
CA LYS A 136 -4.32 10.51 12.93
C LYS A 136 -4.76 11.70 12.10
N GLU A 137 -4.12 12.84 12.30
CA GLU A 137 -4.30 14.06 11.52
C GLU A 137 -2.92 14.48 10.99
N PRO A 138 -2.57 14.06 9.76
CA PRO A 138 -1.29 14.41 9.13
C PRO A 138 -1.18 15.87 8.71
#